data_AF-A0A0F9G7L0-F1
#
_entry.id   AF-A0A0F9G7L0-F1
#
_cell.length_a   1.000
_cell.length_b   1.000
_cell.length_c   1.000
_cell.angle_alpha   90.00
_cell.angle_beta   90.00
_cell.angle_gamma   90.00
#
_symmetry.space_group_name_H-M   'P 1'
#
loop_
_entity.id
_entity.type
_entity.pdbx_description
1 polymer ?
#
loop_
_entity_poly.entity_id
_entity_poly.type
_entity_poly.pdbx_seq_one_letter_code
_entity_poly.pdbx_strand_id
1 'polypeptide(L)' 'MLMPEPEEPKQAPLKPGAKKGVSIQIMFPCESDDYAIKVKAAIDNVVKDIPEKRYTFSISEV' A
#
# COMPACT_ATOMS: atom_id res chain seq x y z
N MET A 1 -15.79 -28.24 5.14
CA MET A 1 -15.39 -27.46 3.94
C MET A 1 -14.26 -26.54 4.41
N LEU A 2 -13.02 -26.80 3.97
CA LEU A 2 -11.87 -25.95 4.31
C LEU A 2 -11.97 -24.67 3.47
N MET A 3 -12.22 -23.53 4.11
CA MET A 3 -12.16 -22.22 3.47
C MET A 3 -10.70 -21.94 3.09
N PRO A 4 -10.40 -21.50 1.86
CA PRO A 4 -9.03 -21.14 1.49
C PRO A 4 -8.56 -19.95 2.33
N GLU A 5 -7.38 -20.10 2.95
CA GLU A 5 -6.71 -19.04 3.69
C GLU A 5 -6.48 -17.84 2.75
N PRO A 6 -6.70 -16.59 3.21
CA PRO A 6 -6.44 -15.42 2.39
C PRO A 6 -4.95 -15.40 2.03
N GLU A 7 -4.64 -15.51 0.73
CA GLU A 7 -3.27 -15.38 0.22
C GLU A 7 -2.68 -14.06 0.76
N GLU A 8 -1.72 -14.19 1.68
CA GLU A 8 -0.92 -13.06 2.14
C GLU A 8 -0.33 -12.35 0.91
N PRO A 9 -0.34 -11.01 0.84
CA PRO A 9 0.11 -10.29 -0.34
C PRO A 9 1.56 -10.65 -0.64
N LYS A 10 1.77 -11.50 -1.66
CA LYS A 10 3.07 -11.98 -2.15
C LYS A 10 4.01 -10.80 -2.33
N GLN A 11 4.96 -10.61 -1.42
CA GLN A 11 5.99 -9.57 -1.51
C GLN A 11 6.77 -9.76 -2.82
N ALA A 12 7.06 -8.66 -3.52
CA ALA A 12 7.86 -8.75 -4.74
C ALA A 12 9.27 -9.19 -4.33
N PRO A 13 9.94 -10.05 -5.11
CA PRO A 13 11.31 -10.43 -4.83
C PRO A 13 12.18 -9.17 -4.73
N LEU A 14 12.80 -8.98 -3.56
CA LEU A 14 13.76 -7.90 -3.32
C LEU A 14 14.85 -7.96 -4.40
N LYS A 15 15.07 -6.86 -5.13
CA LYS A 15 16.15 -6.81 -6.12
C LYS A 15 17.49 -7.14 -5.45
N PRO A 16 18.32 -7.99 -6.06
CA PRO A 16 19.68 -8.22 -5.58
C PRO A 16 20.46 -6.90 -5.63
N GLY A 17 20.71 -6.31 -4.46
CA GLY A 17 21.38 -5.01 -4.29
C GLY A 17 20.59 -3.97 -3.48
N ALA A 18 19.29 -4.19 -3.24
CA ALA A 18 18.51 -3.33 -2.33
C ALA A 18 18.94 -3.59 -0.88
N LYS A 19 19.78 -2.71 -0.32
CA LYS A 19 20.37 -2.89 1.02
C LYS A 19 19.37 -2.72 2.16
N LYS A 20 18.23 -2.06 1.92
CA LYS A 20 17.20 -1.76 2.92
C LYS A 20 15.83 -1.69 2.25
N GLY A 21 14.84 -2.37 2.82
CA GLY A 21 13.43 -2.15 2.53
C GLY A 21 12.86 -1.08 3.47
N VAL A 22 12.00 -0.21 2.97
CA VAL A 22 11.27 0.77 3.79
C VAL A 22 9.78 0.48 3.62
N SER A 23 9.08 0.29 4.74
CA SER A 23 7.63 0.11 4.76
C SER A 23 6.99 1.26 5.54
N ILE A 24 5.94 1.83 4.97
CA ILE A 24 5.14 2.89 5.60
C ILE A 24 3.69 2.43 5.56
N GLN A 25 3.08 2.26 6.73
CA GLN A 25 1.66 1.95 6.88
C GLN A 25 0.99 3.14 7.56
N ILE A 26 -0.06 3.67 6.94
CA ILE A 26 -0.79 4.85 7.42
C ILE A 26 -2.26 4.45 7.56
N MET A 27 -2.82 4.63 8.75
CA MET A 27 -4.22 4.40 9.05
C MET A 27 -4.79 5.67 9.67
N PHE A 28 -5.88 6.17 9.14
CA PHE A 28 -6.55 7.39 9.61
C PHE A 28 -8.05 7.27 9.38
N PRO A 29 -8.88 7.88 10.25
CA PRO A 29 -10.31 7.97 10.00
C PRO A 29 -10.55 8.83 8.77
N CYS A 30 -11.41 8.37 7.86
CA CYS A 30 -11.76 9.06 6.64
C CYS A 30 -13.27 9.29 6.60
N GLU A 31 -13.68 10.54 6.41
CA GLU A 31 -15.11 10.92 6.42
C GLU A 31 -15.82 10.60 5.11
N SER A 32 -15.08 10.42 4.01
CA SER A 32 -15.63 10.16 2.68
C SER A 32 -14.59 9.51 1.77
N ASP A 33 -15.03 8.65 0.85
CA ASP A 33 -14.15 8.00 -0.13
C ASP A 33 -13.40 9.02 -1.01
N ASP A 34 -14.03 10.14 -1.34
CA ASP A 34 -13.41 11.22 -2.13
C ASP A 34 -12.17 11.80 -1.44
N TYR A 35 -12.21 11.94 -0.11
CA TYR A 35 -11.04 12.37 0.66
C TYR A 35 -9.94 11.30 0.64
N ALA A 36 -10.30 10.01 0.79
CA ALA A 36 -9.34 8.91 0.70
C ALA A 36 -8.63 8.87 -0.66
N ILE A 37 -9.38 9.11 -1.75
CA ILE A 37 -8.85 9.19 -3.12
C ILE A 37 -7.90 10.39 -3.27
N LYS A 38 -8.24 11.55 -2.72
CA LYS A 38 -7.35 12.73 -2.71
C LYS A 38 -6.03 12.45 -1.99
N VAL A 39 -6.09 11.79 -0.83
CA VAL A 39 -4.89 11.38 -0.08
C VAL A 39 -4.05 10.39 -0.89
N LYS A 40 -4.68 9.40 -1.53
CA LYS A 40 -3.99 8.48 -2.44
C LYS A 40 -3.25 9.24 -3.55
N ALA A 41 -3.92 10.19 -4.21
CA ALA A 41 -3.32 10.98 -5.28
C ALA A 41 -2.13 11.83 -4.80
N ALA A 42 -2.22 12.39 -3.59
CA ALA A 42 -1.11 13.12 -2.97
C ALA A 42 0.09 12.20 -2.71
N ILE A 43 -0.14 11.00 -2.15
CA ILE A 43 0.90 10.00 -1.93
C ILE A 43 1.53 9.60 -3.27
N ASP A 44 0.73 9.26 -4.28
CA ASP A 44 1.19 8.88 -5.62
C ASP A 44 2.12 9.94 -6.23
N ASN A 45 1.80 11.23 -6.07
CA ASN A 45 2.63 12.33 -6.56
C ASN A 45 3.95 12.46 -5.78
N VAL A 46 3.97 12.20 -4.47
CA VAL A 46 5.20 12.20 -3.66
C VAL A 46 6.10 11.03 -4.01
N VAL A 47 5.51 9.86 -4.23
CA VAL A 47 6.28 8.63 -4.53
C VAL A 47 6.48 8.42 -6.04
N LYS A 48 6.14 9.38 -6.90
CA LYS A 48 6.17 9.20 -8.37
C LYS A 48 7.54 8.77 -8.88
N ASP A 49 8.61 9.32 -8.29
CA ASP A 49 10.00 9.12 -8.68
C ASP A 49 10.67 7.91 -8.01
N ILE A 50 9.97 7.19 -7.11
CA ILE A 50 10.50 6.00 -6.46
C ILE A 50 10.41 4.81 -7.44
N PRO A 51 11.53 4.27 -7.92
CA PRO A 51 11.51 3.08 -8.76
C PRO A 51 11.01 1.88 -7.96
N GLU A 52 10.17 1.05 -8.56
CA GLU A 52 9.68 -0.22 -7.97
C GLU A 52 8.92 -0.08 -6.65
N LYS A 53 8.31 1.09 -6.44
CA LYS A 53 7.40 1.28 -5.32
C LYS A 53 6.26 0.25 -5.37
N ARG A 54 5.99 -0.35 -4.22
CA ARG A 54 4.83 -1.21 -4.01
C ARG A 54 4.21 -0.84 -2.69
N TYR A 55 2.98 -0.37 -2.75
CA TYR A 55 2.19 -0.07 -1.56
C TYR A 55 0.75 -0.50 -1.80
N THR A 56 0.06 -0.85 -0.73
CA THR A 56 -1.34 -1.24 -0.77
C THR A 56 -2.17 -0.06 -0.27
N PHE A 57 -3.20 0.31 -1.02
CA PHE A 57 -4.21 1.26 -0.59
C PHE A 57 -5.50 0.49 -0.37
N SER A 58 -6.01 0.52 0.86
CA SER A 58 -7.26 -0.12 1.25
C SER A 58 -8.10 0.90 2.03
N ILE A 59 -9.36 1.03 1.66
CA ILE A 59 -10.37 1.73 2.46
C ILE A 59 -11.11 0.64 3.22
N SER A 60 -11.06 0.69 4.55
CA SER A 60 -11.78 -0.23 5.41
C SER A 60 -12.89 0.54 6.12
N GLU A 61 -14.13 0.07 5.97
CA GLU A 61 -15.26 0.56 6.76
C GLU A 61 -15.06 0.10 8.21
N VAL A 62 -15.25 1.02 9.16
CA VAL A 62 -15.16 0.75 10.62
C VAL A 62 -16.50 0.28 11.17
#